data_AF-A0A929M922-F1
#
_entry.id   AF-A0A929M922-F1
#
_cell.length_a   1.000
_cell.length_b   1.000
_cell.length_c   1.000
_cell.angle_alpha   90.00
_cell.angle_beta   90.00
_cell.angle_gamma   90.00
#
_symmetry.space_group_name_H-M   'P 1'
#
loop_
_entity.id
_entity.type
_entity.pdbx_description
1 polymer ?
#
loop_
_entity_poly.entity_id
_entity_poly.type
_entity_poly.pdbx_seq_one_letter_code
_entity_poly.pdbx_strand_id
1 'polypeptide(L)'
;NMLREFVLPKSFSALFPLKFNDSNLKTILSSLLTQPYGWGGVDKLRDCSLFTKDLLASFGVWLPRNSRAQANMGEKINLKGLSNAAKSKEIKEKGVPYLTLVHLPGHIMLYAGYKGDDIYVVHDAWGLKTANNGRALIGATAITTLNIGQNRSDIQSANLLISKIDSINVMRPEQGMLDKARKISALQRAYGVKIEENLVKFSDGTSLVYDDFKQKDEECSTGADIEDMN
;
A
#
# COMPACT_ATOMS: atom_id res chain seq x y z
N ASN A 1 32.61 -21.34 -8.60
CA ASN A 1 32.39 -19.92 -8.28
C ASN A 1 31.29 -19.39 -9.21
N MET A 2 30.02 -19.36 -8.78
CA MET A 2 28.84 -19.05 -9.64
C MET A 2 28.25 -17.65 -9.41
N LEU A 3 28.98 -16.75 -8.76
CA LEU A 3 28.51 -15.37 -8.58
C LEU A 3 28.78 -14.61 -9.88
N ARG A 4 27.70 -14.15 -10.53
CA ARG A 4 27.75 -13.25 -11.69
C ARG A 4 27.53 -11.83 -11.21
N GLU A 5 28.35 -10.90 -11.70
CA GLU A 5 28.17 -9.48 -11.47
C GLU A 5 27.03 -8.95 -12.36
N PHE A 6 26.04 -8.30 -11.75
CA PHE A 6 24.93 -7.67 -12.45
C PHE A 6 24.97 -6.17 -12.18
N VAL A 7 25.05 -5.37 -13.24
CA VAL A 7 24.97 -3.91 -13.17
C VAL A 7 23.56 -3.48 -13.55
N LEU A 8 22.85 -2.83 -12.63
CA LEU A 8 21.54 -2.25 -12.89
C LEU A 8 21.68 -0.77 -13.25
N PRO A 9 21.06 -0.30 -14.35
CA PRO A 9 21.10 1.12 -14.69
C PRO A 9 20.37 1.96 -13.63
N LYS A 10 20.91 3.15 -13.32
CA LYS A 10 20.27 4.11 -12.40
C LYS A 10 18.87 4.54 -12.85
N SER A 11 18.55 4.44 -14.13
CA SER A 11 17.20 4.68 -14.64
C SER A 11 16.16 3.63 -14.19
N PHE A 12 16.61 2.45 -13.77
CA PHE A 12 15.75 1.36 -13.27
C PHE A 12 15.96 1.08 -11.77
N SER A 13 16.81 1.84 -11.09
CA SER A 13 17.18 1.58 -9.69
C SER A 13 17.43 2.86 -8.91
N ALA A 14 16.98 2.88 -7.67
CA ALA A 14 17.26 3.96 -6.74
C ALA A 14 17.76 3.40 -5.40
N LEU A 15 18.41 4.24 -4.60
CA LEU A 15 18.83 3.84 -3.27
C LEU A 15 17.60 3.68 -2.37
N PHE A 16 17.50 2.55 -1.68
CA PHE A 16 16.44 2.28 -0.72
C PHE A 16 16.57 3.12 0.58
N PRO A 17 15.45 3.52 1.21
CA PRO A 17 14.10 3.57 0.64
C PRO A 17 13.97 4.78 -0.30
N LEU A 18 12.96 4.76 -1.17
CA LEU A 18 12.59 5.95 -1.94
C LEU A 18 12.10 7.06 -1.00
N LYS A 19 12.45 8.32 -1.29
CA LYS A 19 11.83 9.48 -0.63
C LYS A 19 10.33 9.44 -0.93
N PHE A 20 9.50 9.54 0.10
CA PHE A 20 8.05 9.60 -0.06
C PHE A 20 7.66 10.99 -0.59
N ASN A 21 7.53 11.10 -1.91
CA ASN A 21 7.15 12.31 -2.64
C ASN A 21 6.38 11.93 -3.90
N ASP A 22 5.73 12.91 -4.52
CA ASP A 22 4.80 12.70 -5.63
C ASP A 22 5.49 12.08 -6.84
N SER A 23 6.71 12.51 -7.16
CA SER A 23 7.47 12.00 -8.30
C SER A 23 7.73 10.49 -8.18
N ASN A 24 8.23 10.06 -7.01
CA ASN A 24 8.49 8.64 -6.75
C ASN A 24 7.18 7.85 -6.67
N LEU A 25 6.15 8.41 -6.02
CA LEU A 25 4.85 7.76 -5.90
C LEU A 25 4.20 7.54 -7.27
N LYS A 26 4.12 8.57 -8.11
CA LYS A 26 3.62 8.47 -9.50
C LYS A 26 4.41 7.46 -10.30
N THR A 27 5.73 7.44 -10.16
CA THR A 27 6.60 6.49 -10.88
C THR A 27 6.26 5.05 -10.51
N ILE A 28 6.17 4.72 -9.21
CA ILE A 28 5.85 3.36 -8.79
C ILE A 28 4.39 3.01 -9.11
N LEU A 29 3.43 3.88 -8.79
CA LEU A 29 2.01 3.63 -9.07
C LEU A 29 1.74 3.41 -10.56
N SER A 30 2.27 4.27 -11.44
CA SER A 30 2.06 4.15 -12.89
C SER A 30 2.61 2.84 -13.46
N SER A 31 3.70 2.31 -12.89
CA SER A 31 4.24 1.00 -13.28
C SER A 31 3.34 -0.19 -12.89
N LEU A 32 2.45 0.01 -11.91
CA LEU A 32 1.56 -1.02 -11.37
C LEU A 32 0.13 -0.91 -11.90
N LEU A 33 -0.32 0.28 -12.28
CA LEU A 33 -1.67 0.49 -12.81
C LEU A 33 -1.92 -0.43 -14.00
N THR A 34 -3.15 -0.94 -14.09
CA THR A 34 -3.64 -1.88 -15.12
C THR A 34 -3.01 -3.28 -15.11
N GLN A 35 -2.05 -3.57 -14.21
CA GLN A 35 -1.57 -4.94 -14.03
C GLN A 35 -2.73 -5.87 -13.64
N PRO A 36 -2.86 -7.06 -14.26
CA PRO A 36 -3.94 -7.99 -13.95
C PRO A 36 -3.87 -8.49 -12.50
N TYR A 37 -5.06 -8.76 -11.93
CA TYR A 37 -5.17 -9.33 -10.59
C TYR A 37 -4.65 -10.77 -10.55
N GLY A 38 -3.71 -11.05 -9.66
CA GLY A 38 -3.16 -12.38 -9.41
C GLY A 38 -3.39 -12.84 -7.98
N TRP A 39 -4.37 -13.72 -7.77
CA TRP A 39 -4.67 -14.29 -6.45
C TRP A 39 -3.43 -14.96 -5.84
N GLY A 40 -3.06 -14.55 -4.63
CA GLY A 40 -1.91 -15.13 -3.93
C GLY A 40 -0.55 -14.74 -4.51
N GLY A 41 -0.50 -13.95 -5.59
CA GLY A 41 0.72 -13.67 -6.36
C GLY A 41 0.97 -14.65 -7.51
N VAL A 42 -0.06 -15.36 -7.98
CA VAL A 42 0.03 -16.20 -9.18
C VAL A 42 0.56 -15.40 -10.36
N ASP A 43 1.36 -16.06 -11.21
CA ASP A 43 1.99 -15.45 -12.40
C ASP A 43 2.85 -14.21 -12.10
N LYS A 44 3.35 -14.08 -10.85
CA LYS A 44 4.13 -12.91 -10.38
C LYS A 44 3.33 -11.60 -10.42
N LEU A 45 2.01 -11.70 -10.46
CA LEU A 45 1.08 -10.59 -10.34
C LEU A 45 0.77 -10.31 -8.86
N ARG A 46 -0.18 -9.42 -8.59
CA ARG A 46 -0.51 -8.98 -7.24
C ARG A 46 -1.97 -9.25 -6.91
N ASP A 47 -2.22 -9.53 -5.64
CA ASP A 47 -3.54 -9.37 -5.06
C ASP A 47 -3.60 -8.07 -4.25
N CYS A 48 -4.76 -7.75 -3.69
CA CYS A 48 -5.01 -6.51 -2.96
C CYS A 48 -3.96 -6.20 -1.88
N SER A 49 -3.56 -7.22 -1.12
CA SER A 49 -2.61 -7.07 0.00
C SER A 49 -1.15 -7.15 -0.45
N LEU A 50 -0.84 -7.90 -1.51
CA LEU A 50 0.49 -7.89 -2.10
C LEU A 50 0.77 -6.54 -2.81
N PHE A 51 -0.25 -5.94 -3.42
CA PHE A 51 -0.19 -4.60 -3.99
C PHE A 51 0.20 -3.53 -2.97
N THR A 52 -0.54 -3.41 -1.87
CA THR A 52 -0.23 -2.43 -0.82
C THR A 52 1.13 -2.69 -0.20
N LYS A 53 1.49 -3.97 0.01
CA LYS A 53 2.79 -4.38 0.54
C LYS A 53 3.94 -3.96 -0.35
N ASP A 54 3.90 -4.27 -1.64
CA ASP A 54 4.99 -3.99 -2.58
C ASP A 54 5.15 -2.49 -2.85
N LEU A 55 4.04 -1.79 -3.01
CA LEU A 55 4.04 -0.34 -3.21
C LEU A 55 4.70 0.37 -2.01
N LEU A 56 4.22 0.09 -0.79
CA LEU A 56 4.73 0.73 0.42
C LEU A 56 6.13 0.25 0.81
N ALA A 57 6.50 -0.98 0.45
CA ALA A 57 7.87 -1.46 0.63
C ALA A 57 8.88 -0.58 -0.12
N SER A 58 8.54 -0.04 -1.29
CA SER A 58 9.42 0.87 -2.05
C SER A 58 9.83 2.12 -1.25
N PHE A 59 8.98 2.52 -0.29
CA PHE A 59 9.18 3.65 0.62
C PHE A 59 9.64 3.23 2.03
N GLY A 60 10.08 1.98 2.20
CA GLY A 60 10.57 1.46 3.48
C GLY A 60 9.47 1.15 4.50
N VAL A 61 8.20 1.15 4.09
CA VAL A 61 7.07 0.79 4.97
C VAL A 61 6.79 -0.70 4.82
N TRP A 62 7.09 -1.45 5.87
CA TRP A 62 6.83 -2.89 5.90
C TRP A 62 5.37 -3.18 6.25
N LEU A 63 4.73 -4.05 5.46
CA LEU A 63 3.41 -4.60 5.73
C LEU A 63 3.42 -6.14 5.76
N PRO A 64 2.59 -6.77 6.62
CA PRO A 64 2.36 -8.21 6.58
C PRO A 64 1.64 -8.64 5.29
N ARG A 65 1.68 -9.94 4.98
CA ARG A 65 1.19 -10.46 3.69
C ARG A 65 -0.32 -10.34 3.48
N ASN A 66 -1.13 -10.47 4.53
CA ASN A 66 -2.58 -10.62 4.42
C ASN A 66 -3.32 -9.35 4.83
N SER A 67 -4.40 -9.00 4.12
CA SER A 67 -5.24 -7.82 4.38
C SER A 67 -5.68 -7.68 5.84
N ARG A 68 -6.12 -8.78 6.47
CA ARG A 68 -6.52 -8.79 7.90
C ARG A 68 -5.38 -8.40 8.84
N ALA A 69 -4.14 -8.81 8.53
CA ALA A 69 -2.98 -8.45 9.34
C ALA A 69 -2.54 -7.01 9.07
N GLN A 70 -2.63 -6.55 7.82
CA GLN A 70 -2.38 -5.16 7.45
C GLN A 70 -3.35 -4.19 8.13
N ALA A 71 -4.61 -4.60 8.31
CA ALA A 71 -5.63 -3.85 9.04
C ALA A 71 -5.42 -3.78 10.56
N ASN A 72 -4.26 -4.20 11.06
CA ASN A 72 -3.82 -3.98 12.43
C ASN A 72 -2.48 -3.21 12.48
N MET A 73 -2.03 -2.68 11.34
CA MET A 73 -0.83 -1.84 11.25
C MET A 73 -1.21 -0.36 11.39
N GLY A 74 -0.34 0.46 11.95
CA GLY A 74 -0.58 1.90 12.09
C GLY A 74 -1.70 2.24 13.08
N GLU A 75 -2.19 3.48 13.00
CA GLU A 75 -3.29 3.96 13.84
C GLU A 75 -4.63 3.51 13.25
N LYS A 76 -5.27 2.55 13.91
CA LYS A 76 -6.55 1.97 13.47
C LYS A 76 -7.74 2.80 13.96
N ILE A 77 -8.56 3.24 13.02
CA ILE A 77 -9.83 3.91 13.26
C ILE A 77 -10.95 2.96 12.86
N ASN A 78 -11.80 2.61 13.82
CA ASN A 78 -12.93 1.71 13.60
C ASN A 78 -14.09 2.46 12.91
N LEU A 79 -14.57 1.90 11.80
CA LEU A 79 -15.67 2.43 10.99
C LEU A 79 -16.87 1.46 10.92
N LYS A 80 -16.77 0.31 11.60
CA LYS A 80 -17.81 -0.72 11.59
C LYS A 80 -19.10 -0.18 12.21
N GLY A 81 -20.22 -0.40 11.53
CA GLY A 81 -21.55 0.01 11.98
C GLY A 81 -21.90 1.48 11.69
N LEU A 82 -20.95 2.29 11.21
CA LEU A 82 -21.22 3.65 10.76
C LEU A 82 -22.02 3.65 9.44
N SER A 83 -22.82 4.69 9.23
CA SER A 83 -23.46 4.96 7.93
C SER A 83 -22.41 5.32 6.87
N ASN A 84 -22.72 5.13 5.58
CA ASN A 84 -21.79 5.51 4.50
C ASN A 84 -21.36 6.98 4.61
N ALA A 85 -22.26 7.89 4.95
CA ALA A 85 -21.94 9.31 5.13
C ALA A 85 -20.97 9.55 6.29
N ALA A 86 -21.19 8.88 7.44
CA ALA A 86 -20.28 8.97 8.58
C ALA A 86 -18.91 8.37 8.26
N LYS A 87 -18.85 7.24 7.53
CA LYS A 87 -17.59 6.67 7.04
C LYS A 87 -16.86 7.64 6.12
N SER A 88 -17.56 8.24 5.16
CA SER A 88 -16.95 9.21 4.24
C SER A 88 -16.37 10.40 4.98
N LYS A 89 -17.09 10.93 5.99
CA LYS A 89 -16.59 12.01 6.85
C LYS A 89 -15.30 11.60 7.57
N GLU A 90 -15.31 10.46 8.25
CA GLU A 90 -14.15 9.96 9.00
C GLU A 90 -12.93 9.73 8.09
N ILE A 91 -13.13 9.18 6.89
CA ILE A 91 -12.06 8.92 5.91
C ILE A 91 -11.46 10.23 5.41
N LYS A 92 -12.30 11.23 5.09
CA LYS A 92 -11.82 12.54 4.61
C LYS A 92 -11.08 13.32 5.70
N GLU A 93 -11.57 13.26 6.95
CA GLU A 93 -11.00 14.01 8.07
C GLU A 93 -9.70 13.41 8.59
N LYS A 94 -9.58 12.07 8.61
CA LYS A 94 -8.46 11.37 9.25
C LYS A 94 -7.53 10.68 8.27
N GLY A 95 -7.96 10.47 7.03
CA GLY A 95 -7.16 9.83 6.01
C GLY A 95 -6.02 10.73 5.54
N VAL A 96 -4.82 10.17 5.51
CA VAL A 96 -3.65 10.75 4.83
C VAL A 96 -3.48 10.01 3.50
N PRO A 97 -3.58 10.69 2.34
CA PRO A 97 -3.43 10.05 1.04
C PRO A 97 -2.11 9.27 0.94
N TYR A 98 -2.20 8.09 0.32
CA TYR A 98 -1.12 7.13 0.11
C TYR A 98 -0.42 6.59 1.36
N LEU A 99 -0.88 7.00 2.54
CA LEU A 99 -0.43 6.52 3.85
C LEU A 99 -1.58 5.93 4.67
N THR A 100 -2.79 5.82 4.12
CA THR A 100 -3.94 5.25 4.84
C THR A 100 -4.44 3.99 4.14
N LEU A 101 -4.39 2.87 4.85
CA LEU A 101 -5.00 1.62 4.38
C LEU A 101 -6.48 1.61 4.70
N VAL A 102 -7.32 1.30 3.71
CA VAL A 102 -8.76 1.20 3.84
C VAL A 102 -9.15 -0.28 3.78
N HIS A 103 -9.72 -0.81 4.86
CA HIS A 103 -9.99 -2.25 5.00
C HIS A 103 -11.49 -2.55 5.02
N LEU A 104 -11.83 -3.65 4.34
CA LEU A 104 -13.09 -4.36 4.48
C LEU A 104 -12.82 -5.87 4.49
N PRO A 105 -13.69 -6.71 5.07
CA PRO A 105 -13.44 -8.14 5.13
C PRO A 105 -13.14 -8.76 3.75
N GLY A 106 -11.90 -9.26 3.57
CA GLY A 106 -11.43 -9.88 2.33
C GLY A 106 -10.79 -8.92 1.31
N HIS A 107 -10.67 -7.62 1.60
CA HIS A 107 -10.06 -6.67 0.68
C HIS A 107 -9.36 -5.51 1.41
N ILE A 108 -8.29 -4.99 0.81
CA ILE A 108 -7.57 -3.83 1.33
C ILE A 108 -7.19 -2.90 0.19
N MET A 109 -7.21 -1.61 0.45
CA MET A 109 -7.02 -0.56 -0.53
C MET A 109 -6.12 0.52 0.06
N LEU A 110 -5.49 1.32 -0.79
CA LEU A 110 -4.74 2.49 -0.37
C LEU A 110 -5.58 3.75 -0.67
N TYR A 111 -5.88 4.53 0.35
CA TYR A 111 -6.55 5.81 0.20
C TYR A 111 -5.71 6.75 -0.67
N ALA A 112 -6.33 7.41 -1.64
CA ALA A 112 -5.66 8.27 -2.61
C ALA A 112 -6.12 9.74 -2.53
N GLY A 113 -6.93 10.11 -1.54
CA GLY A 113 -7.53 11.45 -1.46
C GLY A 113 -8.99 11.47 -1.88
N TYR A 114 -9.53 12.67 -2.06
CA TYR A 114 -10.93 12.87 -2.42
C TYR A 114 -11.10 14.13 -3.28
N LYS A 115 -12.15 14.13 -4.12
CA LYS A 115 -12.57 15.31 -4.88
C LYS A 115 -14.09 15.45 -4.78
N GLY A 116 -14.54 16.55 -4.19
CA GLY A 116 -15.95 16.71 -3.84
C GLY A 116 -16.41 15.58 -2.91
N ASP A 117 -17.41 14.81 -3.32
CA ASP A 117 -17.94 13.67 -2.56
C ASP A 117 -17.27 12.33 -2.86
N ASP A 118 -16.45 12.27 -3.90
CA ASP A 118 -15.78 11.04 -4.32
C ASP A 118 -14.46 10.85 -3.57
N ILE A 119 -14.39 9.76 -2.81
CA ILE A 119 -13.19 9.29 -2.12
C ILE A 119 -12.50 8.27 -3.03
N TYR A 120 -11.26 8.54 -3.39
CA TYR A 120 -10.48 7.70 -4.28
C TYR A 120 -9.60 6.71 -3.50
N VAL A 121 -9.45 5.53 -4.08
CA VAL A 121 -8.56 4.48 -3.59
C VAL A 121 -7.81 3.85 -4.75
N VAL A 122 -6.57 3.44 -4.50
CA VAL A 122 -5.81 2.58 -5.40
C VAL A 122 -5.78 1.16 -4.82
N HIS A 123 -6.07 0.17 -5.65
CA HIS A 123 -6.11 -1.21 -5.21
C HIS A 123 -6.04 -2.18 -6.38
N ASP A 124 -5.50 -3.38 -6.13
CA ASP A 124 -5.66 -4.52 -7.02
C ASP A 124 -6.92 -5.29 -6.64
N ALA A 125 -7.95 -5.28 -7.50
CA ALA A 125 -9.23 -5.90 -7.21
C ALA A 125 -9.71 -6.86 -8.30
N TRP A 126 -10.30 -7.96 -7.84
CA TRP A 126 -11.03 -8.89 -8.69
C TRP A 126 -12.33 -8.29 -9.23
N GLY A 127 -13.24 -7.87 -8.35
CA GLY A 127 -14.51 -7.28 -8.78
C GLY A 127 -15.53 -7.10 -7.66
N LEU A 128 -16.64 -6.43 -7.97
CA LEU A 128 -17.74 -6.14 -7.05
C LEU A 128 -18.78 -7.27 -7.10
N LYS A 129 -19.40 -7.59 -5.96
CA LYS A 129 -20.47 -8.58 -5.90
C LYS A 129 -21.75 -8.01 -6.53
N THR A 130 -22.34 -8.74 -7.48
CA THR A 130 -23.63 -8.39 -8.10
C THR A 130 -24.80 -9.07 -7.37
N ALA A 131 -26.02 -8.61 -7.62
CA ALA A 131 -27.24 -9.12 -7.00
C ALA A 131 -27.44 -10.63 -7.23
N ASN A 132 -27.04 -11.15 -8.39
CA ASN A 132 -27.15 -12.56 -8.76
C ASN A 132 -25.94 -13.39 -8.31
N ASN A 133 -25.25 -12.98 -7.24
CA ASN A 133 -24.01 -13.59 -6.72
C ASN A 133 -22.82 -13.64 -7.71
N GLY A 134 -22.92 -12.97 -8.86
CA GLY A 134 -21.85 -12.82 -9.83
C GLY A 134 -20.79 -11.79 -9.42
N ARG A 135 -19.93 -11.43 -10.37
CA ARG A 135 -18.91 -10.38 -10.20
C ARG A 135 -18.95 -9.38 -11.34
N ALA A 136 -19.01 -8.10 -11.00
CA ALA A 136 -18.67 -7.01 -11.89
C ALA A 136 -17.14 -6.85 -11.86
N LEU A 137 -16.46 -7.32 -12.90
CA LEU A 137 -15.01 -7.44 -12.92
C LEU A 137 -14.33 -6.07 -12.99
N ILE A 138 -13.27 -5.95 -12.19
CA ILE A 138 -12.20 -4.94 -12.35
C ILE A 138 -10.97 -5.67 -12.89
N GLY A 139 -10.57 -6.75 -12.20
CA GLY A 139 -9.56 -7.70 -12.66
C GLY A 139 -8.14 -7.14 -12.75
N ALA A 140 -7.85 -6.02 -12.10
CA ALA A 140 -6.58 -5.32 -12.21
C ALA A 140 -6.33 -4.35 -11.04
N THR A 141 -5.10 -3.85 -10.99
CA THR A 141 -4.75 -2.62 -10.25
C THR A 141 -5.44 -1.41 -10.88
N ALA A 142 -6.32 -0.77 -10.11
CA ALA A 142 -7.13 0.35 -10.55
C ALA A 142 -7.24 1.45 -9.50
N ILE A 143 -7.51 2.67 -9.97
CA ILE A 143 -8.00 3.78 -9.15
C ILE A 143 -9.52 3.78 -9.27
N THR A 144 -10.23 3.70 -8.14
CA THR A 144 -11.69 3.72 -8.11
C THR A 144 -12.20 4.64 -7.02
N THR A 145 -13.46 5.06 -7.12
CA THR A 145 -14.13 5.69 -5.98
C THR A 145 -14.65 4.62 -5.03
N LEU A 146 -14.78 4.93 -3.73
CA LEU A 146 -15.41 4.00 -2.78
C LEU A 146 -16.90 3.71 -3.08
N ASN A 147 -17.51 4.52 -3.96
CA ASN A 147 -18.87 4.35 -4.46
C ASN A 147 -18.92 3.65 -5.84
N ILE A 148 -17.82 3.06 -6.31
CA ILE A 148 -17.79 2.35 -7.59
C ILE A 148 -18.94 1.35 -7.70
N GLY A 149 -19.67 1.42 -8.82
CA GLY A 149 -20.84 0.59 -9.07
C GLY A 149 -22.17 1.19 -8.63
N GLN A 150 -22.21 2.38 -8.00
CA GLN A 150 -23.47 2.99 -7.54
C GLN A 150 -24.51 3.22 -8.64
N ASN A 151 -24.06 3.42 -9.89
CA ASN A 151 -24.92 3.65 -11.05
C ASN A 151 -25.32 2.36 -11.78
N ARG A 152 -24.95 1.18 -11.24
CA ARG A 152 -25.27 -0.12 -11.84
C ARG A 152 -26.47 -0.74 -11.14
N SER A 153 -27.51 -1.07 -11.91
CA SER A 153 -28.73 -1.71 -11.39
C SER A 153 -28.49 -3.11 -10.79
N ASP A 154 -27.41 -3.79 -11.21
CA ASP A 154 -27.04 -5.12 -10.72
C ASP A 154 -26.14 -5.08 -9.46
N ILE A 155 -25.83 -3.90 -8.92
CA ILE A 155 -25.03 -3.73 -7.69
C ILE A 155 -25.88 -3.02 -6.63
N GLN A 156 -26.26 -3.76 -5.60
CA GLN A 156 -26.97 -3.21 -4.44
C GLN A 156 -26.06 -2.27 -3.63
N SER A 157 -26.64 -1.25 -2.98
CA SER A 157 -25.88 -0.29 -2.16
C SER A 157 -25.03 -0.96 -1.08
N ALA A 158 -25.53 -2.05 -0.47
CA ALA A 158 -24.78 -2.83 0.52
C ALA A 158 -23.51 -3.52 -0.05
N ASN A 159 -23.41 -3.67 -1.36
CA ASN A 159 -22.26 -4.26 -2.05
C ASN A 159 -21.22 -3.24 -2.51
N LEU A 160 -21.47 -1.92 -2.35
CA LEU A 160 -20.48 -0.87 -2.58
C LEU A 160 -19.30 -1.02 -1.61
N LEU A 161 -18.12 -0.53 -2.01
CA LEU A 161 -16.92 -0.64 -1.18
C LEU A 161 -17.13 0.10 0.14
N ILE A 162 -17.60 1.36 0.10
CA ILE A 162 -17.86 2.19 1.30
C ILE A 162 -18.73 1.48 2.34
N SER A 163 -19.74 0.74 1.89
CA SER A 163 -20.69 0.05 2.78
C SER A 163 -20.07 -1.09 3.56
N LYS A 164 -19.00 -1.70 3.03
CA LYS A 164 -18.34 -2.86 3.65
C LYS A 164 -17.10 -2.49 4.47
N ILE A 165 -16.59 -1.25 4.36
CA ILE A 165 -15.43 -0.78 5.14
C ILE A 165 -15.71 -0.95 6.64
N ASP A 166 -14.74 -1.55 7.34
CA ASP A 166 -14.78 -1.70 8.80
C ASP A 166 -13.73 -0.86 9.51
N SER A 167 -12.69 -0.39 8.81
CA SER A 167 -11.62 0.42 9.38
C SER A 167 -10.79 1.15 8.33
N ILE A 168 -10.20 2.26 8.76
CA ILE A 168 -9.00 2.81 8.13
C ILE A 168 -7.82 2.71 9.09
N ASN A 169 -6.63 2.63 8.53
CA ASN A 169 -5.40 2.45 9.27
C ASN A 169 -4.38 3.46 8.75
N VAL A 170 -4.14 4.51 9.53
CA VAL A 170 -3.23 5.59 9.14
C VAL A 170 -1.81 5.15 9.48
N MET A 171 -1.02 4.92 8.44
CA MET A 171 0.41 4.68 8.55
C MET A 171 1.07 6.02 8.83
N ARG A 172 1.52 6.22 10.06
CA ARG A 172 2.45 7.29 10.39
C ARG A 172 3.85 6.71 10.22
N PRO A 173 4.61 7.04 9.16
CA PRO A 173 6.03 6.77 9.19
C PRO A 173 6.55 7.47 10.46
N GLU A 174 7.05 6.74 11.46
CA GLU A 174 7.36 7.25 12.80
C GLU A 174 8.14 8.57 12.74
N GLN A 175 7.48 9.71 12.91
CA GLN A 175 8.15 11.02 12.88
C GLN A 175 9.23 11.02 13.96
N GLY A 176 10.49 11.24 13.56
CA GLY A 176 11.64 11.25 14.46
C GLY A 176 12.44 9.93 14.56
N MET A 177 12.02 8.83 13.91
CA MET A 177 12.96 7.74 13.65
C MET A 177 13.88 8.12 12.50
N LEU A 178 15.19 8.16 12.75
CA LEU A 178 16.20 8.22 11.68
C LEU A 178 15.87 7.16 10.61
N ASP A 179 15.93 7.52 9.33
CA ASP A 179 15.68 6.63 8.19
C ASP A 179 16.43 5.29 8.30
N LYS A 180 17.60 5.31 8.94
CA LYS A 180 18.39 4.11 9.26
C LYS A 180 17.60 3.10 10.10
N ALA A 181 16.93 3.53 11.16
CA ALA A 181 16.15 2.66 12.04
C ALA A 181 14.91 2.09 11.33
N ARG A 182 14.24 2.90 10.50
CA ARG A 182 13.11 2.43 9.67
C ARG A 182 13.55 1.38 8.65
N LYS A 183 14.65 1.63 7.92
CA LYS A 183 15.24 0.66 6.99
C LYS A 183 15.57 -0.65 7.67
N ILE A 184 16.28 -0.57 8.80
CA ILE A 184 16.69 -1.74 9.58
C ILE A 184 15.45 -2.55 9.99
N SER A 185 14.47 -1.88 10.59
CA SER A 185 13.22 -2.51 11.03
C SER A 185 12.44 -3.14 9.86
N ALA A 186 12.35 -2.46 8.72
CA ALA A 186 11.67 -2.97 7.53
C ALA A 186 12.37 -4.22 6.96
N LEU A 187 13.70 -4.21 6.86
CA LEU A 187 14.50 -5.31 6.32
C LEU A 187 14.50 -6.52 7.25
N GLN A 188 14.68 -6.30 8.55
CA GLN A 188 14.60 -7.36 9.55
C GLN A 188 13.25 -8.09 9.49
N ARG A 189 12.15 -7.33 9.39
CA ARG A 189 10.81 -7.93 9.26
C ARG A 189 10.54 -8.55 7.89
N ALA A 190 11.08 -7.99 6.81
CA ALA A 190 10.87 -8.50 5.45
C ALA A 190 11.55 -9.85 5.24
N TYR A 191 12.80 -9.96 5.71
CA TYR A 191 13.66 -11.10 5.42
C TYR A 191 13.89 -12.02 6.62
N GLY A 192 13.33 -11.69 7.80
CA GLY A 192 13.55 -12.48 9.02
C GLY A 192 15.00 -12.44 9.50
N VAL A 193 15.73 -11.38 9.16
CA VAL A 193 17.15 -11.20 9.48
C VAL A 193 17.34 -10.31 10.71
N LYS A 194 18.53 -10.34 11.31
CA LYS A 194 18.96 -9.35 12.30
C LYS A 194 19.97 -8.40 11.68
N ILE A 195 19.87 -7.11 11.95
CA ILE A 195 20.90 -6.16 11.54
C ILE A 195 21.60 -5.69 12.81
N GLU A 196 22.89 -6.01 12.92
CA GLU A 196 23.75 -5.64 14.03
C GLU A 196 24.92 -4.85 13.45
N GLU A 197 25.02 -3.58 13.85
CA GLU A 197 25.99 -2.62 13.31
C GLU A 197 25.89 -2.46 11.78
N ASN A 198 26.80 -3.10 11.03
CA ASN A 198 26.86 -3.10 9.57
C ASN A 198 26.72 -4.52 8.99
N LEU A 199 26.20 -5.47 9.76
CA LEU A 199 26.03 -6.86 9.35
C LEU A 199 24.55 -7.26 9.37
N VAL A 200 24.08 -7.77 8.24
CA VAL A 200 22.86 -8.56 8.15
C VAL A 200 23.20 -9.99 8.58
N LYS A 201 22.66 -10.45 9.70
CA LYS A 201 22.77 -11.82 10.21
C LYS A 201 21.54 -12.63 9.81
N PHE A 202 21.79 -13.75 9.15
CA PHE A 202 20.76 -14.71 8.74
C PHE A 202 20.53 -15.76 9.84
N SER A 203 19.40 -16.45 9.78
CA SER A 203 19.03 -17.48 10.75
C SER A 203 19.94 -18.71 10.72
N ASP A 204 20.65 -18.94 9.62
CA ASP A 204 21.63 -20.00 9.45
C ASP A 204 23.02 -19.65 10.02
N GLY A 205 23.16 -18.48 10.65
CA GLY A 205 24.40 -17.99 11.24
C GLY A 205 25.33 -17.27 10.24
N THR A 206 24.99 -17.23 8.96
CA THR A 206 25.76 -16.46 7.97
C THR A 206 25.54 -14.96 8.12
N SER A 207 26.46 -14.16 7.58
CA SER A 207 26.37 -12.70 7.65
C SER A 207 26.79 -12.02 6.35
N LEU A 208 26.14 -10.91 6.02
CA LEU A 208 26.45 -10.06 4.86
C LEU A 208 26.59 -8.60 5.30
N VAL A 209 27.53 -7.87 4.69
CA VAL A 209 27.72 -6.44 4.96
C VAL A 209 26.50 -5.66 4.46
N TYR A 210 25.87 -4.89 5.34
CA TYR A 210 24.64 -4.14 5.09
C TYR A 210 24.87 -2.92 4.18
N ASP A 211 26.00 -2.23 4.37
CA ASP A 211 26.52 -1.04 3.69
C ASP A 211 25.47 0.01 3.29
N ASP A 212 25.41 1.14 4.02
CA ASP A 212 24.67 2.30 3.54
C ASP A 212 25.39 3.65 3.56
N PHE A 213 26.74 3.72 3.72
CA PHE A 213 27.66 4.88 3.96
C PHE A 213 27.24 6.31 3.49
N LYS A 214 26.01 6.75 3.72
CA LYS A 214 25.42 7.99 3.22
C LYS A 214 24.38 8.52 4.22
N GLN A 215 24.62 9.74 4.70
CA GLN A 215 23.60 10.59 5.31
C GLN A 215 22.60 11.00 4.20
N LYS A 216 21.30 10.88 4.45
CA LYS A 216 20.23 11.28 3.53
C LYS A 216 19.27 12.23 4.24
N ASP A 217 18.76 13.21 3.52
CA ASP A 217 17.95 14.30 4.04
C ASP A 217 16.60 13.82 4.61
N GLU A 218 16.32 14.25 5.84
CA GLU A 218 15.11 13.94 6.61
C GLU A 218 13.94 14.81 6.16
N GLU A 219 13.26 14.42 5.08
CA GLU A 219 12.05 15.14 4.67
C GLU A 219 11.00 14.17 4.11
N CYS A 220 10.02 13.84 4.94
CA CYS A 220 8.75 13.26 4.48
C CYS A 220 7.85 14.42 4.04
N SER A 221 7.56 14.56 2.75
CA SER A 221 6.57 15.54 2.29
C SER A 221 5.17 15.06 2.65
N THR A 222 4.42 15.89 3.37
CA THR A 222 3.06 15.59 3.87
C THR A 222 1.95 15.99 2.89
N GLY A 223 2.19 15.97 1.56
CA GLY A 223 1.34 16.69 0.61
C GLY A 223 0.89 15.95 -0.66
N ALA A 224 1.26 14.69 -0.88
CA ALA A 224 0.91 13.98 -2.11
C ALA A 224 -0.60 13.67 -2.18
N ASP A 225 -1.34 14.17 -3.18
CA ASP A 225 -2.76 13.88 -3.41
C ASP A 225 -3.03 13.40 -4.86
N ILE A 226 -4.20 12.82 -5.14
CA ILE A 226 -4.66 12.46 -6.49
C ILE A 226 -4.73 13.68 -7.41
N GLU A 227 -5.01 14.87 -6.88
CA GLU A 227 -5.07 16.10 -7.68
C GLU A 227 -3.69 16.48 -8.24
N ASP A 228 -2.62 16.05 -7.58
CA ASP A 228 -1.26 16.25 -8.06
C ASP A 228 -0.88 15.28 -9.18
N MET A 229 -1.71 14.28 -9.54
CA MET A 229 -1.39 13.24 -10.54
C MET A 229 -1.57 13.64 -12.01
N ASN A 230 -1.93 14.89 -12.30
CA ASN A 230 -2.00 15.41 -13.68
C ASN A 230 -0.64 15.88 -14.22
#